data_AF-A0A2W6YPM5-F1
#
_entry.id   AF-A0A2W6YPM5-F1
#
_cell.length_a   1.000
_cell.length_b   1.000
_cell.length_c   1.000
_cell.angle_alpha   90.00
_cell.angle_beta   90.00
_cell.angle_gamma   90.00
#
_symmetry.space_group_name_H-M   'P 1'
#
loop_
_entity.id
_entity.type
_entity.pdbx_description
1 polymer ?
#
loop_
_entity_poly.entity_id
_entity_poly.type
_entity_poly.pdbx_seq_one_letter_code
_entity_poly.pdbx_strand_id
1 'polypeptide(L)'
;ENKIGLSRLMDDYLLGTLLVAALLTTIAQQQEQLGQLSEQFVAMSERISHLEEQVRQTSQNSSRPPSSEGFGKAKRPPRKPGKSRRGGQPGHAGQSRDLYPIEACAEVLNHVPSVCRTCGVPLAGEDSAAYRHQIVELPPIEPIVIEHRLHQLACEHCGTLTRSVLPEGVTRRGYGERLSALVALLSGGYRQSHRQVKTLLAALANIKISTGSINRLR
;
A
#
# COMPACT_ATOMS: atom_id res chain seq x y z
N GLU A 1 -104.19 9.96 38.77
CA GLU A 1 -103.00 10.84 38.73
C GLU A 1 -101.69 10.16 38.27
N ASN A 2 -101.72 8.97 37.63
CA ASN A 2 -100.49 8.19 37.39
C ASN A 2 -99.88 8.28 35.96
N LYS A 3 -100.40 9.15 35.08
CA LYS A 3 -99.93 9.25 33.67
C LYS A 3 -98.82 10.28 33.42
N ILE A 4 -98.68 11.28 34.30
CA ILE A 4 -97.71 12.38 34.11
C ILE A 4 -96.29 11.95 34.54
N GLY A 5 -96.17 11.11 35.57
CA GLY A 5 -94.86 10.61 36.06
C GLY A 5 -94.14 9.63 35.12
N LEU A 6 -94.88 8.82 34.35
CA LEU A 6 -94.30 7.86 33.40
C LEU A 6 -93.68 8.53 32.16
N SER A 7 -94.24 9.68 31.71
CA SER A 7 -93.69 10.42 30.56
C SER A 7 -92.33 11.07 30.86
N ARG A 8 -92.19 11.72 32.03
CA ARG A 8 -90.90 12.29 32.47
C ARG A 8 -89.83 11.23 32.71
N LEU A 9 -90.21 10.08 33.26
CA LEU A 9 -89.29 8.96 33.44
C LEU A 9 -88.81 8.36 32.10
N MET A 10 -89.65 8.34 31.07
CA MET A 10 -89.25 7.92 29.72
C MET A 10 -88.33 8.95 29.04
N ASP A 11 -88.60 10.25 29.20
CA ASP A 11 -87.76 11.32 28.65
C ASP A 11 -86.37 11.37 29.31
N ASP A 12 -86.29 11.19 30.65
CA ASP A 12 -85.02 11.11 31.38
C ASP A 12 -84.21 9.85 30.99
N TYR A 13 -84.87 8.73 30.70
CA TYR A 13 -84.23 7.50 30.22
C TYR A 13 -83.72 7.63 28.77
N LEU A 14 -84.47 8.33 27.91
CA LEU A 14 -84.05 8.62 26.54
C LEU A 14 -82.85 9.59 26.53
N LEU A 15 -82.87 10.60 27.40
CA LEU A 15 -81.77 11.56 27.54
C LEU A 15 -80.51 10.86 28.09
N GLY A 16 -80.67 9.96 29.08
CA GLY A 16 -79.59 9.15 29.62
C GLY A 16 -78.96 8.21 28.58
N THR A 17 -79.78 7.55 27.75
CA THR A 17 -79.27 6.66 26.70
C THR A 17 -78.53 7.41 25.58
N LEU A 18 -79.02 8.60 25.19
CA LEU A 18 -78.31 9.48 24.25
C LEU A 18 -76.96 9.97 24.81
N LEU A 19 -76.92 10.31 26.10
CA LEU A 19 -75.68 10.73 26.77
C LEU A 19 -74.66 9.59 26.83
N VAL A 20 -75.10 8.37 27.16
CA VAL A 20 -74.24 7.18 27.17
C VAL A 20 -73.73 6.86 25.77
N ALA A 21 -74.56 6.97 24.73
CA ALA A 21 -74.14 6.78 23.35
C ALA A 21 -73.07 7.80 22.94
N ALA A 22 -73.27 9.09 23.27
CA ALA A 22 -72.28 10.14 23.02
C ALA A 22 -70.95 9.86 23.76
N LEU A 23 -71.00 9.46 25.03
CA LEU A 23 -69.82 9.06 25.81
C LEU A 23 -69.07 7.89 25.17
N LEU A 24 -69.78 6.85 24.74
CA LEU A 24 -69.17 5.70 24.07
C LEU A 24 -68.49 6.09 22.75
N THR A 25 -69.09 6.99 21.97
CA THR A 25 -68.45 7.49 20.74
C THR A 25 -67.19 8.29 21.04
N THR A 26 -67.19 9.14 22.08
CA THR A 26 -65.98 9.88 22.48
C THR A 26 -64.88 8.97 23.01
N ILE A 27 -65.21 7.91 23.75
CA ILE A 27 -64.24 6.91 24.24
C ILE A 27 -63.62 6.16 23.06
N ALA A 28 -64.43 5.73 22.08
CA ALA A 28 -63.94 5.06 20.89
C ALA A 28 -62.99 5.96 20.08
N GLN A 29 -63.35 7.23 19.90
CA GLN A 29 -62.52 8.20 19.20
C GLN A 29 -61.20 8.49 19.94
N GLN A 30 -61.23 8.56 21.27
CA GLN A 30 -60.02 8.72 22.09
C GLN A 30 -59.10 7.49 22.01
N GLN A 31 -59.65 6.28 21.99
CA GLN A 31 -58.88 5.05 21.85
C GLN A 31 -58.17 4.98 20.48
N GLU A 32 -58.83 5.42 19.41
CA GLU A 32 -58.23 5.49 18.08
C GLU A 32 -57.08 6.52 18.02
N GLN A 33 -57.26 7.70 18.61
CA GLN A 33 -56.21 8.72 18.70
C GLN A 33 -54.99 8.25 19.51
N LEU A 34 -55.21 7.53 20.62
CA LEU A 34 -54.13 6.94 21.41
C LEU A 34 -53.36 5.88 20.61
N GLY A 35 -54.06 5.05 19.82
CA GLY A 35 -53.45 4.10 18.89
C GLY A 35 -52.51 4.77 17.90
N GLN A 36 -53.01 5.78 17.18
CA GLN A 36 -52.22 6.53 16.19
C GLN A 36 -50.99 7.21 16.80
N LEU A 37 -51.14 7.81 18.00
CA LEU A 37 -50.03 8.49 18.67
C LEU A 37 -48.96 7.49 19.13
N SER A 38 -49.38 6.31 19.61
CA SER A 38 -48.46 5.24 20.02
C SER A 38 -47.63 4.71 18.84
N GLU A 39 -48.24 4.53 17.67
CA GLU A 39 -47.53 4.09 16.46
C GLU A 39 -46.51 5.13 16.00
N GLN A 40 -46.88 6.41 16.02
CA GLN A 40 -45.97 7.51 15.70
C GLN A 40 -44.80 7.58 16.69
N PHE A 41 -45.06 7.37 17.98
CA PHE A 41 -44.01 7.36 18.99
C PHE A 41 -43.00 6.22 18.76
N VAL A 42 -43.48 5.01 18.45
CA VAL A 42 -42.62 3.88 18.12
C VAL A 42 -41.76 4.21 16.89
N ALA A 43 -42.37 4.66 15.79
CA ALA A 43 -41.64 5.00 14.56
C ALA A 43 -40.59 6.11 14.76
N MET A 44 -40.93 7.15 15.53
CA MET A 44 -39.98 8.22 15.85
C MET A 44 -38.85 7.72 16.76
N SER A 45 -39.15 6.89 17.76
CA SER A 45 -38.14 6.35 18.67
C SER A 45 -37.14 5.43 17.96
N GLU A 46 -37.60 4.58 17.04
CA GLU A 46 -36.74 3.75 16.19
C GLU A 46 -35.83 4.62 15.32
N ARG A 47 -36.37 5.70 14.76
CA ARG A 47 -35.59 6.61 13.92
C ARG A 47 -34.52 7.34 14.72
N ILE A 48 -34.83 7.79 15.93
CA ILE A 48 -33.88 8.43 16.84
C ILE A 48 -32.77 7.43 17.20
N SER A 49 -33.12 6.20 17.61
CA SER A 49 -32.15 5.16 17.94
C SER A 49 -31.17 4.88 16.80
N HIS A 50 -31.69 4.71 15.58
CA HIS A 50 -30.86 4.48 14.41
C HIS A 50 -29.94 5.67 14.08
N LEU A 51 -30.44 6.91 14.20
CA LEU A 51 -29.61 8.11 13.97
C LEU A 51 -28.54 8.28 15.05
N GLU A 52 -28.86 8.01 16.32
CA GLU A 52 -27.88 8.05 17.40
C GLU A 52 -26.77 7.01 17.20
N GLU A 53 -27.11 5.80 16.75
CA GLU A 53 -26.13 4.76 16.44
C GLU A 53 -25.20 5.16 15.28
N GLN A 54 -25.73 5.86 14.27
CA GLN A 54 -24.91 6.41 13.19
C GLN A 54 -23.95 7.50 13.67
N VAL A 55 -24.38 8.37 14.59
CA VAL A 55 -23.55 9.48 15.11
C VAL A 55 -22.48 9.01 16.09
N ARG A 56 -22.74 7.95 16.88
CA ARG A 56 -21.75 7.39 17.83
C ARG A 56 -20.60 6.64 17.17
N GLN A 57 -20.66 6.38 15.87
CA GLN A 57 -19.56 5.76 15.12
C GLN A 57 -18.46 6.79 14.83
N THR A 58 -17.31 6.61 15.47
CA THR A 58 -16.07 7.37 15.24
C THR A 58 -14.98 6.43 14.71
N SER A 59 -13.91 6.95 14.10
CA SER A 59 -12.79 6.10 13.65
C SER A 59 -11.99 5.45 14.79
N GLN A 60 -12.34 5.74 16.06
CA GLN A 60 -11.71 5.15 17.24
C GLN A 60 -12.46 3.93 17.77
N ASN A 61 -13.75 3.79 17.47
CA ASN A 61 -14.60 2.70 17.97
C ASN A 61 -15.32 1.89 16.86
N SER A 62 -15.26 2.36 15.62
CA SER A 62 -15.72 1.63 14.44
C SER A 62 -14.50 1.41 13.55
N SER A 63 -14.32 0.21 12.99
CA SER A 63 -13.20 -0.17 12.11
C SER A 63 -13.15 0.61 10.78
N ARG A 64 -13.70 1.82 10.75
CA ARG A 64 -13.66 2.79 9.65
C ARG A 64 -12.28 3.45 9.60
N PRO A 65 -11.65 3.50 8.41
CA PRO A 65 -10.36 4.14 8.28
C PRO A 65 -10.45 5.65 8.60
N PRO A 66 -9.41 6.27 9.16
CA PRO A 66 -9.40 7.69 9.53
C PRO A 66 -9.70 8.63 8.36
N SER A 67 -9.48 8.17 7.12
CA SER A 67 -9.80 8.90 5.89
C SER A 67 -11.30 9.10 5.65
N SER A 68 -12.16 8.33 6.33
CA SER A 68 -13.61 8.44 6.25
C SER A 68 -14.19 9.51 7.20
N GLU A 69 -13.39 9.99 8.15
CA GLU A 69 -13.72 11.18 8.93
C GLU A 69 -13.32 12.41 8.10
N GLY A 70 -14.30 13.13 7.54
CA GLY A 70 -14.07 14.23 6.60
C GLY A 70 -13.09 15.32 7.08
N PHE A 71 -12.72 16.22 6.16
CA PHE A 71 -11.66 17.24 6.31
C PHE A 71 -11.85 18.30 7.41
N GLY A 72 -12.84 18.18 8.30
CA GLY A 72 -13.25 19.18 9.29
C GLY A 72 -12.63 19.05 10.69
N LYS A 73 -11.77 18.07 10.97
CA LYS A 73 -11.14 17.97 12.31
C LYS A 73 -10.02 19.00 12.48
N ALA A 74 -10.00 19.64 13.66
CA ALA A 74 -8.93 20.53 14.07
C ALA A 74 -7.57 19.82 14.00
N LYS A 75 -6.61 20.43 13.31
CA LYS A 75 -5.24 19.91 13.24
C LYS A 75 -4.67 19.78 14.65
N ARG A 76 -4.08 18.62 14.97
CA ARG A 76 -3.35 18.44 16.23
C ARG A 76 -2.31 19.56 16.35
N PRO A 77 -2.18 20.17 17.55
CA PRO A 77 -1.19 21.22 17.74
C PRO A 77 0.22 20.68 17.44
N PRO A 78 1.08 21.47 16.76
CA PRO A 78 2.43 21.04 16.43
C PRO A 78 3.20 20.74 17.73
N ARG A 79 3.94 19.63 17.73
CA ARG A 79 4.83 19.29 18.86
C ARG A 79 5.90 20.37 19.00
N LYS A 80 6.15 20.82 20.24
CA LYS A 80 7.23 21.74 20.54
C LYS A 80 8.57 21.13 20.09
N PRO A 81 9.46 21.91 19.42
CA PRO A 81 10.76 21.41 19.02
C PRO A 81 11.55 20.97 20.27
N GLY A 82 12.08 19.75 20.24
CA GLY A 82 12.86 19.20 21.35
C GLY A 82 14.15 19.97 21.56
N LYS A 83 14.63 20.04 22.82
CA LYS A 83 15.90 20.70 23.21
C LYS A 83 17.16 19.97 22.72
N SER A 84 17.03 18.86 22.00
CA SER A 84 18.18 18.10 21.51
C SER A 84 18.87 18.84 20.39
N ARG A 85 20.19 18.99 20.50
CA ARG A 85 21.02 19.37 19.36
C ARG A 85 20.88 18.30 18.27
N ARG A 86 20.98 18.69 17.00
CA ARG A 86 21.07 17.75 15.87
C ARG A 86 22.34 16.91 16.04
N GLY A 87 22.19 15.58 16.10
CA GLY A 87 23.28 14.63 16.26
C GLY A 87 22.86 13.39 17.05
N GLY A 88 23.73 12.38 17.10
CA GLY A 88 23.56 11.24 18.00
C GLY A 88 23.53 11.69 19.47
N GLN A 89 22.89 10.91 20.35
CA GLN A 89 22.85 11.28 21.77
C GLN A 89 24.28 11.18 22.36
N PRO A 90 24.58 11.97 23.41
CA PRO A 90 25.85 11.85 24.11
C PRO A 90 26.10 10.39 24.57
N GLY A 91 27.26 9.83 24.21
CA GLY A 91 27.64 8.44 24.51
C GLY A 91 27.37 7.41 23.41
N HIS A 92 26.73 7.77 22.29
CA HIS A 92 26.62 6.87 21.14
C HIS A 92 27.93 6.83 20.36
N ALA A 93 28.47 5.62 20.15
CA ALA A 93 29.59 5.42 19.25
C ALA A 93 29.18 5.84 17.83
N GLY A 94 30.01 6.67 17.19
CA GLY A 94 29.79 7.03 15.80
C GLY A 94 29.89 5.79 14.92
N GLN A 95 28.92 5.58 14.03
CA GLN A 95 29.05 4.61 12.96
C GLN A 95 29.50 5.33 11.69
N SER A 96 30.72 5.05 11.25
CA SER A 96 31.21 5.43 9.94
C SER A 96 31.03 4.28 8.95
N ARG A 97 31.03 4.59 7.65
CA ARG A 97 31.06 3.56 6.60
C ARG A 97 32.34 2.74 6.74
N ASP A 98 32.20 1.42 6.82
CA ASP A 98 33.35 0.51 6.81
C ASP A 98 34.15 0.68 5.51
N LEU A 99 35.46 0.68 5.65
CA LEU A 99 36.37 0.72 4.52
C LEU A 99 36.71 -0.71 4.10
N TYR A 100 36.69 -0.95 2.80
CA TYR A 100 37.20 -2.20 2.21
C TYR A 100 38.68 -2.36 2.55
N PRO A 101 39.19 -3.59 2.74
CA PRO A 101 40.61 -3.80 2.96
C PRO A 101 41.40 -3.53 1.67
N ILE A 102 42.72 -3.33 1.77
CA ILE A 102 43.56 -2.89 0.65
C ILE A 102 43.57 -3.92 -0.47
N GLU A 103 43.60 -5.21 -0.12
CA GLU A 103 43.56 -6.35 -1.02
C GLU A 103 42.26 -6.47 -1.84
N ALA A 104 41.19 -5.80 -1.42
CA ALA A 104 39.93 -5.74 -2.17
C ALA A 104 39.83 -4.51 -3.10
N CYS A 105 40.75 -3.54 -2.97
CA CYS A 105 40.78 -2.39 -3.85
C CYS A 105 41.35 -2.79 -5.23
N ALA A 106 40.70 -2.35 -6.31
CA ALA A 106 41.23 -2.53 -7.66
C ALA A 106 42.57 -1.80 -7.87
N GLU A 107 42.70 -0.62 -7.27
CA GLU A 107 43.93 0.18 -7.26
C GLU A 107 44.00 1.03 -5.97
N VAL A 108 45.22 1.43 -5.58
CA VAL A 108 45.46 2.35 -4.46
C VAL A 108 46.33 3.50 -4.94
N LEU A 109 45.75 4.69 -5.00
CA LEU A 109 46.43 5.91 -5.44
C LEU A 109 46.80 6.74 -4.21
N ASN A 110 48.10 6.94 -4.01
CA ASN A 110 48.62 7.76 -2.91
C ASN A 110 48.73 9.23 -3.35
N HIS A 111 48.03 10.11 -2.65
CA HIS A 111 48.08 11.55 -2.91
C HIS A 111 48.84 12.25 -1.79
N VAL A 112 50.13 12.53 -2.02
CA VAL A 112 51.00 13.25 -1.08
C VAL A 112 51.05 14.73 -1.47
N PRO A 113 50.81 15.67 -0.54
CA PRO A 113 50.89 17.09 -0.85
C PRO A 113 52.34 17.50 -1.14
N SER A 114 52.57 18.19 -2.25
CA SER A 114 53.91 18.68 -2.64
C SER A 114 54.26 20.05 -2.07
N VAL A 115 53.26 20.83 -1.64
CA VAL A 115 53.43 22.19 -1.11
C VAL A 115 52.53 22.45 0.08
N CYS A 116 52.97 23.34 0.97
CA CYS A 116 52.15 23.79 2.09
C CYS A 116 50.98 24.64 1.59
N ARG A 117 49.76 24.27 1.97
CA ARG A 117 48.53 25.00 1.60
C ARG A 117 48.54 26.47 2.04
N THR A 118 49.26 26.82 3.11
CA THR A 118 49.24 28.16 3.69
C THR A 118 50.34 29.06 3.15
N CYS A 119 51.59 28.59 3.09
CA CYS A 119 52.74 29.42 2.71
C CYS A 119 53.38 29.02 1.37
N GLY A 120 52.97 27.93 0.74
CA GLY A 120 53.45 27.49 -0.57
C GLY A 120 54.85 26.84 -0.58
N VAL A 121 55.52 26.74 0.57
CA VAL A 121 56.84 26.10 0.68
C VAL A 121 56.73 24.61 0.32
N PRO A 122 57.70 24.03 -0.42
CA PRO A 122 57.72 22.61 -0.74
C PRO A 122 57.71 21.73 0.50
N LEU A 123 56.93 20.64 0.46
CA LEU A 123 56.85 19.64 1.51
C LEU A 123 57.59 18.37 1.06
N ALA A 124 58.33 17.76 1.99
CA ALA A 124 58.96 16.46 1.82
C ALA A 124 58.77 15.64 3.10
N GLY A 125 58.46 14.36 2.96
CA GLY A 125 58.23 13.44 4.09
C GLY A 125 57.33 12.28 3.71
N GLU A 126 57.18 11.35 4.66
CA GLU A 126 56.31 10.18 4.55
C GLU A 126 55.29 10.19 5.69
N ASP A 127 54.06 9.77 5.40
CA ASP A 127 53.00 9.58 6.37
C ASP A 127 52.54 8.12 6.35
N SER A 128 52.75 7.42 7.46
CA SER A 128 52.36 6.01 7.62
C SER A 128 50.89 5.84 8.00
N ALA A 129 50.18 6.92 8.34
CA ALA A 129 48.81 6.91 8.83
C ALA A 129 47.87 7.73 7.93
N ALA A 130 47.98 7.54 6.61
CA ALA A 130 47.19 8.27 5.63
C ALA A 130 45.66 8.14 5.88
N TYR A 131 44.95 9.27 5.78
CA TYR A 131 43.49 9.27 5.78
C TYR A 131 42.96 8.52 4.55
N ARG A 132 42.07 7.56 4.77
CA ARG A 132 41.56 6.67 3.72
C ARG A 132 40.22 7.15 3.20
N HIS A 133 40.13 7.40 1.89
CA HIS A 133 38.90 7.67 1.17
C HIS A 133 38.74 6.65 0.04
N GLN A 134 37.57 6.00 -0.04
CA GLN A 134 37.30 4.96 -1.04
C GLN A 134 36.09 5.32 -1.89
N ILE A 135 36.21 5.09 -3.18
CA ILE A 135 35.11 5.14 -4.14
C ILE A 135 34.72 3.69 -4.44
N VAL A 136 33.44 3.37 -4.33
CA VAL A 136 32.89 2.05 -4.70
C VAL A 136 32.00 2.29 -5.90
N GLU A 137 32.39 1.73 -7.04
CA GLU A 137 31.73 1.96 -8.32
C GLU A 137 31.23 0.63 -8.91
N LEU A 138 30.12 0.71 -9.64
CA LEU A 138 29.60 -0.43 -10.40
C LEU A 138 30.24 -0.44 -11.79
N PRO A 139 30.94 -1.52 -12.20
CA PRO A 139 31.49 -1.59 -13.55
C PRO A 139 30.37 -1.62 -14.60
N PRO A 140 30.65 -1.24 -15.86
CA PRO A 140 29.71 -1.42 -16.95
C PRO A 140 29.26 -2.88 -17.07
N ILE A 141 27.95 -3.12 -17.06
CA ILE A 141 27.38 -4.47 -17.20
C ILE A 141 26.85 -4.62 -18.63
N GLU A 142 27.53 -5.45 -19.43
CA GLU A 142 27.15 -5.74 -20.81
C GLU A 142 26.69 -7.19 -20.99
N PRO A 143 25.70 -7.44 -21.87
CA PRO A 143 25.23 -8.80 -22.11
C PRO A 143 26.20 -9.56 -23.02
N ILE A 144 26.56 -10.77 -22.62
CA ILE A 144 27.26 -11.71 -23.49
C ILE A 144 26.23 -12.37 -24.42
N VAL A 145 26.30 -12.06 -25.71
CA VAL A 145 25.38 -12.60 -26.74
C VAL A 145 26.12 -13.63 -27.58
N ILE A 146 25.63 -14.88 -27.58
CA ILE A 146 26.18 -15.99 -28.36
C ILE A 146 25.16 -16.39 -29.42
N GLU A 147 25.54 -16.30 -30.69
CA GLU A 147 24.69 -16.65 -31.82
C GLU A 147 24.99 -18.10 -32.29
N HIS A 148 24.00 -18.99 -32.19
CA HIS A 148 24.10 -20.33 -32.75
C HIS A 148 23.47 -20.37 -34.14
N ARG A 149 24.30 -20.48 -35.19
CA ARG A 149 23.86 -20.57 -36.58
C ARG A 149 23.63 -22.02 -36.99
N LEU A 150 22.36 -22.38 -37.20
CA LEU A 150 21.96 -23.71 -37.62
C LEU A 150 21.78 -23.76 -39.14
N HIS A 151 22.86 -24.08 -39.84
CA HIS A 151 22.87 -24.17 -41.30
C HIS A 151 22.05 -25.38 -41.80
N GLN A 152 21.51 -25.26 -43.01
CA GLN A 152 20.75 -26.30 -43.70
C GLN A 152 21.37 -26.54 -45.07
N LEU A 153 21.66 -27.79 -45.39
CA LEU A 153 22.29 -28.20 -46.65
C LEU A 153 21.45 -29.29 -47.33
N ALA A 154 21.47 -29.32 -48.66
CA ALA A 154 20.83 -30.36 -49.46
C ALA A 154 21.77 -31.56 -49.63
N CYS A 155 21.24 -32.77 -49.50
CA CYS A 155 21.97 -33.98 -49.86
C CYS A 155 22.11 -34.07 -51.39
N GLU A 156 23.34 -34.21 -51.89
CA GLU A 156 23.61 -34.31 -53.32
C GLU A 156 23.00 -35.58 -53.96
N HIS A 157 22.77 -36.63 -53.17
CA HIS A 157 22.24 -37.90 -53.67
C HIS A 157 20.70 -37.93 -53.74
N CYS A 158 20.00 -37.44 -52.72
CA CYS A 158 18.53 -37.58 -52.63
C CYS A 158 17.78 -36.25 -52.54
N GLY A 159 18.49 -35.11 -52.51
CA GLY A 159 17.91 -33.77 -52.43
C GLY A 159 17.36 -33.39 -51.05
N THR A 160 17.35 -34.31 -50.07
CA THR A 160 16.85 -34.03 -48.72
C THR A 160 17.61 -32.87 -48.07
N LEU A 161 16.88 -31.88 -47.57
CA LEU A 161 17.46 -30.76 -46.82
C LEU A 161 17.60 -31.11 -45.34
N THR A 162 18.83 -31.12 -44.83
CA THR A 162 19.13 -31.43 -43.44
C THR A 162 19.65 -30.19 -42.73
N ARG A 163 19.00 -29.79 -41.63
CA ARG A 163 19.45 -28.68 -40.78
C ARG A 163 20.23 -29.21 -39.58
N SER A 164 21.31 -28.53 -39.19
CA SER A 164 22.01 -28.85 -37.96
C SER A 164 21.12 -28.63 -36.73
N VAL A 165 21.31 -29.46 -35.71
CA VAL A 165 20.62 -29.33 -34.42
C VAL A 165 21.44 -28.46 -33.48
N LEU A 166 20.74 -27.85 -32.53
CA LEU A 166 21.39 -27.11 -31.46
C LEU A 166 22.25 -28.08 -30.61
N PRO A 167 23.50 -27.75 -30.26
CA PRO A 167 24.35 -28.60 -29.44
C PRO A 167 23.73 -28.92 -28.08
N GLU A 168 24.15 -30.04 -27.49
CA GLU A 168 23.78 -30.39 -26.12
C GLU A 168 24.27 -29.29 -25.14
N GLY A 169 23.43 -28.99 -24.15
CA GLY A 169 23.70 -27.93 -23.15
C GLY A 169 23.26 -26.52 -23.55
N VAL A 170 22.91 -26.26 -24.81
CA VAL A 170 22.39 -24.94 -25.21
C VAL A 170 20.88 -24.89 -25.02
N THR A 171 20.41 -23.88 -24.28
CA THR A 171 18.97 -23.75 -24.00
C THR A 171 18.20 -23.31 -25.25
N ARG A 172 17.10 -23.99 -25.55
CA ARG A 172 16.19 -23.59 -26.65
C ARG A 172 15.42 -22.29 -26.34
N ARG A 173 15.48 -21.80 -25.09
CA ARG A 173 14.76 -20.60 -24.64
C ARG A 173 15.47 -19.31 -25.04
N GLY A 174 16.72 -19.39 -25.49
CA GLY A 174 17.50 -18.22 -25.95
C GLY A 174 18.08 -17.36 -24.82
N TYR A 175 18.02 -17.85 -23.57
CA TYR A 175 18.57 -17.16 -22.40
C TYR A 175 19.46 -18.10 -21.60
N GLY A 176 20.62 -17.59 -21.16
CA GLY A 176 21.57 -18.35 -20.36
C GLY A 176 21.11 -18.58 -18.92
N GLU A 177 21.73 -19.54 -18.25
CA GLU A 177 21.40 -19.96 -16.89
C GLU A 177 21.55 -18.82 -15.88
N ARG A 178 22.63 -18.04 -15.97
CA ARG A 178 22.87 -16.89 -15.06
C ARG A 178 21.78 -15.83 -15.14
N LEU A 179 21.32 -15.50 -16.35
CA LEU A 179 20.22 -14.57 -16.54
C LEU A 179 18.90 -15.13 -16.02
N SER A 180 18.66 -16.42 -16.27
CA SER A 180 17.46 -17.13 -15.78
C SER A 180 17.40 -17.12 -14.25
N ALA A 181 18.53 -17.46 -13.60
CA ALA A 181 18.66 -17.41 -12.14
C ALA A 181 18.46 -16.00 -11.57
N LEU A 182 19.01 -14.96 -12.23
CA LEU A 182 18.80 -13.58 -11.82
C LEU A 182 17.32 -13.18 -11.91
N VAL A 183 16.63 -13.56 -13.00
CA VAL A 183 15.19 -13.32 -13.15
C VAL A 183 14.40 -14.01 -12.05
N ALA A 184 14.69 -15.28 -11.78
CA ALA A 184 14.05 -16.05 -10.71
C ALA A 184 14.28 -15.42 -9.32
N LEU A 185 15.50 -14.93 -9.04
CA LEU A 185 15.83 -14.26 -7.79
C LEU A 185 15.07 -12.93 -7.64
N LEU A 186 15.04 -12.11 -8.70
CA LEU A 186 14.34 -10.82 -8.69
C LEU A 186 12.82 -11.00 -8.55
N SER A 187 12.23 -11.96 -9.25
CA SER A 187 10.79 -12.22 -9.20
C SER A 187 10.36 -12.98 -7.96
N GLY A 188 11.10 -14.00 -7.54
CA GLY A 188 10.79 -14.84 -6.39
C GLY A 188 11.28 -14.26 -5.07
N GLY A 189 12.59 -14.06 -4.95
CA GLY A 189 13.22 -13.58 -3.71
C GLY A 189 12.93 -12.12 -3.40
N TYR A 190 13.03 -11.24 -4.41
CA TYR A 190 12.80 -9.80 -4.23
C TYR A 190 11.38 -9.34 -4.62
N ARG A 191 10.51 -10.25 -5.05
CA ARG A 191 9.09 -10.00 -5.37
C ARG A 191 8.86 -8.86 -6.36
N GLN A 192 9.79 -8.66 -7.29
CA GLN A 192 9.67 -7.65 -8.34
C GLN A 192 8.67 -8.10 -9.41
N SER A 193 7.80 -7.19 -9.83
CA SER A 193 6.87 -7.46 -10.95
C SER A 193 7.64 -7.70 -12.25
N HIS A 194 7.05 -8.42 -13.20
CA HIS A 194 7.70 -8.68 -14.50
C HIS A 194 8.07 -7.40 -15.24
N ARG A 195 7.32 -6.31 -15.04
CA ARG A 195 7.62 -4.99 -15.61
C ARG A 195 8.86 -4.38 -14.96
N GLN A 196 8.98 -4.44 -13.63
CA GLN A 196 10.17 -3.96 -12.91
C GLN A 196 11.41 -4.74 -13.29
N VAL A 197 11.33 -6.08 -13.36
CA VAL A 197 12.46 -6.92 -13.80
C VAL A 197 12.90 -6.54 -15.22
N LYS A 198 11.95 -6.36 -16.15
CA LYS A 198 12.26 -5.89 -17.51
C LYS A 198 12.98 -4.53 -17.51
N THR A 199 12.46 -3.56 -16.77
CA THR A 199 13.06 -2.22 -16.69
C THR A 199 14.46 -2.26 -16.09
N LEU A 200 14.65 -3.04 -15.02
CA LEU A 200 15.94 -3.18 -14.34
C LEU A 200 16.98 -3.82 -15.26
N LEU A 201 16.63 -4.91 -15.95
CA LEU A 201 17.53 -5.58 -16.89
C LEU A 201 17.90 -4.69 -18.08
N ALA A 202 16.97 -3.87 -18.56
CA ALA A 202 17.26 -2.90 -19.62
C ALA A 202 18.17 -1.77 -19.13
N ALA A 203 17.93 -1.23 -17.93
CA ALA A 203 18.66 -0.09 -17.39
C ALA A 203 20.08 -0.44 -16.92
N LEU A 204 20.24 -1.60 -16.25
CA LEU A 204 21.53 -1.98 -15.68
C LEU A 204 22.40 -2.76 -16.64
N ALA A 205 21.80 -3.64 -17.45
CA ALA A 205 22.55 -4.62 -18.25
C ALA A 205 22.29 -4.52 -19.75
N ASN A 206 21.55 -3.51 -20.21
CA ASN A 206 21.15 -3.35 -21.63
C ASN A 206 20.43 -4.58 -22.23
N ILE A 207 19.79 -5.41 -21.40
CA ILE A 207 19.11 -6.63 -21.85
C ILE A 207 17.68 -6.32 -22.27
N LYS A 208 17.37 -6.60 -23.54
CA LYS A 208 16.02 -6.49 -24.09
C LYS A 208 15.28 -7.81 -23.91
N ILE A 209 14.32 -7.83 -22.98
CA ILE A 209 13.49 -9.00 -22.69
C ILE A 209 12.01 -8.63 -22.59
N SER A 210 11.12 -9.52 -23.02
CA SER A 210 9.67 -9.35 -22.88
C SER A 210 9.18 -9.88 -21.53
N THR A 211 8.06 -9.34 -21.05
CA THR A 211 7.41 -9.81 -19.81
C THR A 211 6.96 -11.27 -19.92
N GLY A 212 6.56 -11.72 -21.11
CA GLY A 212 6.22 -13.12 -21.36
C GLY A 212 7.44 -14.05 -21.28
N SER A 213 8.63 -13.58 -21.65
CA SER A 213 9.87 -14.35 -21.48
C SER A 213 10.28 -14.41 -20.02
N ILE A 214 10.17 -13.30 -19.27
CA ILE A 214 10.40 -13.29 -17.82
C ILE A 214 9.51 -14.31 -17.11
N ASN A 215 8.22 -14.38 -17.45
CA ASN A 215 7.30 -15.37 -16.87
C ASN A 215 7.72 -16.82 -17.17
N ARG A 216 8.35 -17.08 -18.32
CA ARG A 216 8.85 -18.42 -18.69
C ARG A 216 10.20 -18.77 -18.08
N LEU A 217 10.94 -17.78 -17.58
CA LEU A 217 12.26 -17.97 -16.94
C LEU A 217 12.17 -18.12 -15.42
N ARG A 218 11.05 -17.72 -14.83
CA ARG A 218 10.74 -17.94 -13.42
C ARG A 218 10.55 -19.43 -13.11
#